data_AF-A0A517ZL38-F1
#
_entry.id   AF-A0A517ZL38-F1
#
_cell.length_a   1.000
_cell.length_b   1.000
_cell.length_c   1.000
_cell.angle_alpha   90.00
_cell.angle_beta   90.00
_cell.angle_gamma   90.00
#
_symmetry.space_group_name_H-M   'P 1'
#
loop_
_entity.id
_entity.type
_entity.pdbx_description
1 polymer ?
#
loop_
_entity_poly.entity_id
_entity_poly.type
_entity_poly.pdbx_seq_one_letter_code
_entity_poly.pdbx_strand_id
1 'polypeptide(L)'
;MCVILGVILLLVGLTVIGGFPFWIWLQVRQHPNNSAHVIRSKLIGGLVGGLVILGCYQVFSWASFWWYLEDKTSIDIRYQEFTEARSEGRFRDAIMIMTPDYRKQHSLAQFETEFSQDSIFQLYPNRSLSVFAGRAELYPNHNTYTGFWSGPIYKWKKVGGEWYLTVEIDWSLD
;
A
#
# COMPACT_ATOMS: atom_id res chain seq x y z
N MET A 1 4.45 8.19 -2.31
CA MET A 1 3.52 9.34 -2.51
C MET A 1 2.55 9.52 -1.35
N CYS A 2 1.83 8.48 -0.87
CA CYS A 2 0.73 8.64 0.09
C CYS A 2 1.08 9.40 1.39
N VAL A 3 2.27 9.17 1.98
CA VAL A 3 2.73 9.89 3.17
C VAL A 3 2.84 11.40 2.92
N ILE A 4 3.39 11.81 1.77
CA ILE A 4 3.53 13.22 1.40
C ILE A 4 2.15 13.87 1.22
N LEU A 5 1.20 13.16 0.58
CA LEU A 5 -0.17 13.64 0.43
C LEU A 5 -0.87 13.80 1.79
N GLY A 6 -0.69 12.84 2.71
CA GLY A 6 -1.22 12.91 4.07
C GLY A 6 -0.64 14.08 4.88
N VAL A 7 0.67 14.31 4.79
CA VAL A 7 1.34 15.48 5.42
C VAL A 7 0.84 16.80 4.82
N ILE A 8 0.67 16.89 3.50
CA ILE A 8 0.10 18.09 2.86
C ILE A 8 -1.34 18.34 3.35
N LEU A 9 -2.19 17.30 3.39
CA LEU A 9 -3.56 17.43 3.90
C LEU A 9 -3.61 17.82 5.39
N LEU A 10 -2.69 17.30 6.21
CA LEU A 10 -2.55 17.67 7.62
C LEU A 10 -2.13 19.15 7.78
N LEU A 11 -1.16 19.62 6.98
CA LEU A 11 -0.70 21.00 6.98
C LEU A 11 -1.77 21.98 6.47
N VAL A 12 -2.56 21.59 5.46
CA VAL A 12 -3.75 22.34 5.00
C VAL A 12 -4.80 22.37 6.10
N GLY A 13 -5.07 21.25 6.78
CA GLY A 13 -5.97 21.20 7.94
C GLY A 13 -5.53 22.13 9.07
N LEU A 14 -4.25 22.12 9.43
CA LEU A 14 -3.68 22.97 10.48
C LEU A 14 -3.69 24.46 10.12
N THR A 15 -3.40 24.80 8.86
CA THR A 15 -3.46 26.21 8.40
C THR A 15 -4.89 26.73 8.29
N VAL A 16 -5.86 25.90 7.92
CA VAL A 16 -7.29 26.25 7.98
C VAL A 16 -7.75 26.41 9.43
N ILE A 17 -7.48 25.43 10.31
CA ILE A 17 -7.93 25.46 11.72
C ILE A 17 -7.25 26.57 12.53
N GLY A 18 -5.95 26.83 12.32
CA GLY A 18 -5.23 27.92 12.99
C GLY A 18 -5.47 29.29 12.37
N GLY A 19 -5.64 29.38 11.05
CA GLY A 19 -5.86 30.64 10.34
C GLY A 19 -7.29 31.16 10.47
N PHE A 20 -8.30 30.28 10.53
CA PHE A 20 -9.71 30.68 10.53
C PHE A 20 -10.14 31.52 11.75
N PRO A 21 -9.74 31.20 13.01
CA PRO A 21 -9.97 32.08 14.16
C PRO A 21 -9.29 33.45 14.02
N PHE A 22 -8.06 33.48 13.48
CA PHE A 22 -7.32 34.72 13.24
C PHE A 22 -8.00 35.60 12.17
N TRP A 23 -8.48 35.00 11.07
CA TRP A 23 -9.24 35.71 10.04
C TRP A 23 -10.59 36.24 10.56
N ILE A 24 -11.28 35.49 11.42
CA ILE A 24 -12.50 35.97 12.09
C ILE A 24 -12.17 37.15 13.01
N TRP A 25 -11.13 37.04 13.85
CA TRP A 25 -10.69 38.12 14.74
C TRP A 25 -10.30 39.39 13.96
N LEU A 26 -9.52 39.24 12.88
CA LEU A 26 -9.11 40.35 12.00
C LEU A 26 -10.33 41.06 11.39
N GLN A 27 -11.32 40.29 10.91
CA GLN A 27 -12.55 40.81 10.32
C GLN A 27 -13.45 41.51 11.35
N VAL A 28 -13.57 40.97 12.57
CA VAL A 28 -14.31 41.63 13.67
C VAL A 28 -13.63 42.95 14.05
N ARG A 29 -12.29 43.00 14.05
CA ARG A 29 -11.53 44.23 14.32
C ARG A 29 -11.64 45.28 13.21
N GLN A 30 -11.71 44.86 11.95
CA GLN A 30 -11.85 45.76 10.79
C GLN A 30 -13.29 46.28 10.60
N HIS A 31 -14.30 45.50 10.99
CA HIS A 31 -15.71 45.84 10.78
C HIS A 31 -16.54 45.57 12.05
N PRO A 32 -16.39 46.38 13.12
CA PRO A 32 -17.08 46.14 14.40
C PRO A 32 -18.61 46.25 14.32
N ASN A 33 -19.15 46.94 13.30
CA ASN A 33 -20.58 47.06 13.04
C ASN A 33 -21.17 45.91 12.20
N ASN A 34 -20.37 44.91 11.80
CA ASN A 34 -20.90 43.74 11.10
C ASN A 34 -21.89 42.99 12.01
N SER A 35 -23.13 42.88 11.56
CA SER A 35 -24.20 42.22 12.31
C SER A 35 -23.84 40.76 12.62
N ALA A 36 -24.33 40.25 13.76
CA ALA A 36 -24.06 38.88 14.22
C ALA A 36 -24.38 37.80 13.17
N HIS A 37 -25.23 38.11 12.19
CA HIS A 37 -25.51 37.29 11.01
C HIS A 37 -24.25 36.97 10.17
N VAL A 38 -23.35 37.93 9.96
CA VAL A 38 -22.12 37.75 9.17
C VAL A 38 -21.12 36.84 9.88
N ILE A 39 -21.04 36.93 11.22
CA ILE A 39 -20.20 36.04 12.03
C ILE A 39 -20.79 34.62 12.01
N ARG A 40 -22.10 34.48 12.18
CA ARG A 40 -22.80 33.19 12.10
C ARG A 40 -22.64 32.50 10.74
N SER A 41 -22.82 33.22 9.62
CA SER A 41 -22.68 32.63 8.28
C SER A 41 -21.26 32.14 8.01
N LYS A 42 -20.24 32.87 8.48
CA LYS A 42 -18.84 32.43 8.41
C LYS A 42 -18.59 31.19 9.26
N LEU A 43 -19.03 31.16 10.52
CA LEU A 43 -18.89 29.98 11.39
C LEU A 43 -19.55 28.73 10.79
N ILE A 44 -20.75 28.86 10.23
CA ILE A 44 -21.44 27.77 9.51
C ILE A 44 -20.63 27.32 8.30
N GLY A 45 -20.13 28.25 7.47
CA GLY A 45 -19.29 27.91 6.31
C GLY A 45 -17.99 27.19 6.68
N GLY A 46 -17.32 27.61 7.77
CA GLY A 46 -16.14 26.94 8.30
C GLY A 46 -16.43 25.53 8.82
N LEU A 47 -17.55 25.34 9.53
CA LEU A 47 -17.98 24.04 10.02
C LEU A 47 -18.33 23.08 8.88
N VAL A 48 -19.07 23.54 7.86
CA VAL A 48 -19.38 22.76 6.65
C VAL A 48 -18.10 22.40 5.89
N GLY A 49 -17.18 23.35 5.70
CA GLY A 49 -15.89 23.08 5.05
C GLY A 49 -15.04 22.05 5.81
N GLY A 50 -15.01 22.14 7.15
CA GLY A 50 -14.34 21.16 8.01
C GLY A 50 -14.92 19.75 7.90
N LEU A 51 -16.26 19.63 7.90
CA LEU A 51 -16.94 18.34 7.70
C LEU A 51 -16.65 17.74 6.32
N VAL A 52 -16.60 18.55 5.26
CA VAL A 52 -16.24 18.08 3.91
C VAL A 52 -14.80 17.54 3.88
N ILE A 53 -13.83 18.25 4.48
CA ILE A 53 -12.44 17.80 4.55
C ILE A 53 -12.31 16.47 5.31
N LEU A 54 -12.99 16.34 6.46
CA LEU A 54 -13.02 15.10 7.24
C LEU A 54 -13.64 13.94 6.44
N GLY A 55 -14.74 14.20 5.72
CA GLY A 55 -15.37 13.23 4.83
C GLY A 55 -14.43 12.77 3.72
N CYS A 56 -13.76 13.69 3.03
CA CYS A 56 -12.77 13.37 1.99
C CYS A 56 -11.59 12.55 2.54
N TYR A 57 -11.08 12.91 3.73
CA TYR A 57 -10.02 12.13 4.39
C TYR A 57 -10.47 10.70 4.72
N GLN A 58 -11.69 10.54 5.23
CA GLN A 58 -12.23 9.23 5.59
C GLN A 58 -12.48 8.35 4.36
N VAL A 59 -12.99 8.91 3.26
CA VAL A 59 -13.11 8.19 1.97
C VAL A 59 -11.74 7.79 1.43
N PHE A 60 -10.74 8.69 1.46
CA PHE A 60 -9.39 8.40 0.99
C PHE A 60 -8.68 7.31 1.83
N SER A 61 -8.83 7.35 3.14
CA SER A 61 -8.33 6.33 4.07
C SER A 61 -8.96 4.97 3.76
N TRP A 62 -10.28 4.92 3.56
CA TRP A 62 -11.00 3.69 3.26
C TRP A 62 -10.62 3.12 1.88
N ALA A 63 -10.51 3.97 0.84
CA ALA A 63 -10.01 3.56 -0.47
C ALA A 63 -8.58 3.00 -0.41
N SER A 64 -7.70 3.65 0.37
CA SER A 64 -6.32 3.17 0.57
C SER A 64 -6.26 1.80 1.25
N PHE A 65 -7.17 1.54 2.21
CA PHE A 65 -7.31 0.24 2.86
C PHE A 65 -7.81 -0.83 1.87
N TRP A 66 -8.80 -0.53 1.04
CA TRP A 66 -9.30 -1.45 0.02
C TRP A 66 -8.22 -1.81 -1.03
N TRP A 67 -7.48 -0.82 -1.55
CA TRP A 67 -6.36 -1.08 -2.47
C TRP A 67 -5.26 -1.94 -1.83
N TYR A 68 -4.98 -1.75 -0.53
CA TYR A 68 -4.02 -2.59 0.19
C TYR A 68 -4.51 -4.05 0.32
N LEU A 69 -5.81 -4.28 0.58
CA LEU A 69 -6.39 -5.62 0.61
C LEU A 69 -6.42 -6.29 -0.77
N GLU A 70 -6.72 -5.52 -1.82
CA GLU A 70 -6.69 -5.95 -3.22
C GLU A 70 -5.27 -6.38 -3.62
N ASP A 71 -4.27 -5.53 -3.35
CA ASP A 71 -2.86 -5.84 -3.62
C ASP A 71 -2.39 -7.10 -2.86
N LYS A 72 -2.77 -7.23 -1.59
CA LYS A 72 -2.45 -8.42 -0.78
C LYS A 72 -3.05 -9.68 -1.36
N THR A 73 -4.35 -9.66 -1.69
CA THR A 73 -5.05 -10.81 -2.26
C THR A 73 -4.50 -11.18 -3.65
N SER A 74 -4.14 -10.19 -4.48
CA SER A 74 -3.52 -10.42 -5.79
C SER A 74 -2.16 -11.10 -5.69
N ILE A 75 -1.32 -10.69 -4.75
CA ILE A 75 -0.01 -11.32 -4.49
C ILE A 75 -0.17 -12.74 -3.95
N ASP A 76 -1.12 -12.95 -3.03
CA ASP A 76 -1.40 -14.28 -2.46
C ASP A 76 -1.81 -15.30 -3.55
N ILE A 77 -2.74 -14.91 -4.43
CA ILE A 77 -3.20 -15.74 -5.55
C ILE A 77 -2.05 -16.04 -6.51
N ARG A 78 -1.30 -15.01 -6.94
CA ARG A 78 -0.16 -15.22 -7.86
C ARG A 78 0.97 -16.05 -7.25
N TYR A 79 1.19 -15.99 -5.93
CA TYR A 79 2.13 -16.90 -5.28
C TYR A 79 1.61 -18.34 -5.30
N GLN A 80 0.32 -18.56 -5.03
CA GLN A 80 -0.29 -19.89 -5.12
C GLN A 80 -0.18 -20.47 -6.55
N GLU A 81 -0.58 -19.71 -7.57
CA GLU A 81 -0.44 -20.07 -8.99
C GLU A 81 1.02 -20.45 -9.34
N PHE A 82 2.00 -19.69 -8.83
CA PHE A 82 3.42 -19.96 -9.04
C PHE A 82 3.87 -21.26 -8.35
N THR A 83 3.48 -21.48 -7.10
CA THR A 83 3.81 -22.71 -6.37
C THR A 83 3.15 -23.95 -6.97
N GLU A 84 1.89 -23.85 -7.38
CA GLU A 84 1.13 -24.91 -8.03
C GLU A 84 1.75 -25.27 -9.38
N ALA A 85 1.90 -24.29 -10.28
CA ALA A 85 2.49 -24.49 -11.59
C ALA A 85 3.91 -25.07 -11.51
N ARG A 86 4.75 -24.63 -10.57
CA ARG A 86 6.07 -25.23 -10.35
C ARG A 86 5.95 -26.67 -9.85
N SER A 87 5.09 -26.95 -8.86
CA SER A 87 4.93 -28.29 -8.27
C SER A 87 4.43 -29.34 -9.27
N GLU A 88 3.65 -28.90 -10.27
CA GLU A 88 3.15 -29.73 -11.37
C GLU A 88 4.11 -29.81 -12.57
N GLY A 89 5.30 -29.19 -12.49
CA GLY A 89 6.26 -29.14 -13.59
C GLY A 89 5.85 -28.22 -14.75
N ARG A 90 4.80 -27.40 -14.59
CA ARG A 90 4.37 -26.36 -15.54
C ARG A 90 5.25 -25.10 -15.43
N PHE A 91 6.56 -25.27 -15.58
CA PHE A 91 7.53 -24.16 -15.45
C PHE A 91 7.29 -23.01 -16.45
N ARG A 92 6.69 -23.29 -17.61
CA ARG A 92 6.24 -22.27 -18.57
C ARG A 92 5.16 -21.34 -18.01
N ASP A 93 4.30 -21.82 -17.12
CA ASP A 93 3.26 -21.01 -16.49
C ASP A 93 3.87 -20.26 -15.29
N ALA A 94 4.69 -20.93 -14.48
CA ALA A 94 5.38 -20.33 -13.35
C ALA A 94 6.30 -19.16 -13.76
N ILE A 95 7.05 -19.28 -14.86
CA ILE A 95 7.92 -18.19 -15.34
C ILE A 95 7.12 -16.95 -15.79
N MET A 96 5.85 -17.09 -16.17
CA MET A 96 5.00 -15.94 -16.57
C MET A 96 4.66 -15.01 -15.40
N ILE A 97 4.71 -15.53 -14.17
CA ILE A 97 4.50 -14.76 -12.93
C ILE A 97 5.76 -13.96 -12.56
N MET A 98 6.93 -14.33 -13.11
CA MET A 98 8.16 -13.54 -13.00
C MET A 98 8.07 -12.23 -13.78
N THR A 99 8.78 -11.21 -13.30
CA THR A 99 8.83 -9.88 -13.96
C THR A 99 9.15 -9.97 -15.46
N PRO A 100 8.59 -9.07 -16.29
CA PRO A 100 8.93 -9.00 -17.72
C PRO A 100 10.43 -8.82 -18.00
N ASP A 101 11.17 -8.20 -17.08
CA ASP A 101 12.62 -7.99 -17.25
C ASP A 101 13.41 -9.27 -16.95
N TYR A 102 13.03 -10.05 -15.92
CA TYR A 102 13.59 -11.39 -15.70
C TYR A 102 13.37 -12.29 -16.92
N ARG A 103 12.15 -12.31 -17.47
CA ARG A 103 11.78 -13.10 -18.66
C ARG A 103 12.52 -12.72 -19.95
N LYS A 104 13.09 -11.52 -20.05
CA LYS A 104 13.96 -11.13 -21.19
C LYS A 104 15.40 -11.60 -21.02
N GLN A 105 15.83 -11.81 -19.77
CA GLN A 105 17.22 -12.13 -19.40
C GLN A 105 17.45 -13.63 -19.22
N HIS A 106 16.41 -14.37 -18.83
CA HIS A 106 16.49 -15.80 -18.48
C HIS A 106 15.65 -16.65 -19.43
N SER A 107 16.26 -17.74 -19.90
CA SER A 107 15.57 -18.80 -20.63
C SER A 107 14.75 -19.69 -19.69
N LEU A 108 13.78 -20.42 -20.24
CA LEU A 108 12.98 -21.39 -19.49
C LEU A 108 13.86 -22.44 -18.79
N ALA A 109 14.91 -22.94 -19.44
CA ALA A 109 15.84 -23.91 -18.86
C ALA A 109 16.66 -23.35 -17.67
N GLN A 110 17.00 -22.05 -17.70
CA GLN A 110 17.65 -21.40 -16.55
C GLN A 110 16.69 -21.25 -15.38
N PHE A 111 15.44 -20.84 -15.64
CA PHE A 111 14.38 -20.78 -14.62
C PHE A 111 14.07 -22.16 -14.03
N GLU A 112 13.96 -23.21 -14.86
CA GLU A 112 13.83 -24.61 -14.41
C GLU A 112 15.00 -25.00 -13.50
N THR A 113 16.23 -24.65 -13.86
CA THR A 113 17.41 -24.95 -13.04
C THR A 113 17.36 -24.22 -11.70
N GLU A 114 17.11 -22.91 -11.71
CA GLU A 114 17.06 -22.03 -10.53
C GLU A 114 15.94 -22.44 -9.55
N PHE A 115 14.76 -22.73 -10.07
CA PHE A 115 13.57 -23.06 -9.29
C PHE A 115 13.29 -24.58 -9.21
N SER A 116 14.25 -25.44 -9.56
CA SER A 116 14.14 -26.91 -9.36
C SER A 116 14.32 -27.34 -7.91
N GLN A 117 15.09 -26.59 -7.11
CA GLN A 117 15.45 -26.98 -5.73
C GLN A 117 14.23 -26.88 -4.79
N ASP A 118 14.06 -27.82 -3.87
CA ASP A 118 12.85 -28.01 -3.03
C ASP A 118 12.54 -26.90 -2.00
N SER A 119 13.24 -25.77 -2.04
CA SER A 119 13.22 -24.72 -1.02
C SER A 119 12.09 -23.68 -1.13
N ILE A 120 11.03 -23.95 -1.91
CA ILE A 120 9.86 -23.04 -1.95
C ILE A 120 8.83 -23.42 -0.89
N PHE A 121 8.52 -22.45 -0.03
CA PHE A 121 7.66 -22.65 1.13
C PHE A 121 6.18 -22.50 0.75
N GLN A 122 5.34 -23.35 1.32
CA GLN A 122 3.89 -23.18 1.18
C GLN A 122 3.41 -21.88 1.84
N LEU A 123 2.29 -21.35 1.35
CA LEU A 123 1.73 -20.09 1.81
C LEU A 123 0.91 -20.30 3.10
N TYR A 124 1.50 -20.06 4.27
CA TYR A 124 0.80 -20.25 5.54
C TYR A 124 -0.28 -19.18 5.78
N PRO A 125 -1.37 -19.50 6.53
CA PRO A 125 -2.42 -18.54 6.84
C PRO A 125 -1.95 -17.26 7.56
N ASN A 126 -0.92 -17.37 8.40
CA ASN A 126 -0.44 -16.28 9.26
C ASN A 126 0.73 -15.45 8.68
N ARG A 127 1.10 -15.72 7.42
CA ARG A 127 2.17 -15.03 6.67
C ARG A 127 2.18 -13.51 6.82
N SER A 128 3.37 -12.93 6.76
CA SER A 128 3.54 -11.49 6.57
C SER A 128 3.58 -11.15 5.09
N LEU A 129 2.94 -10.04 4.74
CA LEU A 129 3.10 -9.36 3.46
C LEU A 129 3.18 -7.86 3.74
N SER A 130 4.31 -7.26 3.39
CA SER A 130 4.49 -5.80 3.38
C SER A 130 4.26 -5.29 1.97
N VAL A 131 3.42 -4.26 1.78
CA VAL A 131 3.17 -3.63 0.47
C VAL A 131 3.46 -2.14 0.56
N PHE A 132 4.41 -1.65 -0.26
CA PHE A 132 4.78 -0.25 -0.29
C PHE A 132 5.11 0.24 -1.70
N ALA A 133 4.35 1.23 -2.18
CA ALA A 133 4.64 2.00 -3.40
C ALA A 133 4.93 1.15 -4.66
N GLY A 134 4.17 0.08 -4.89
CA GLY A 134 4.34 -0.81 -6.05
C GLY A 134 5.48 -1.82 -5.89
N ARG A 135 5.98 -2.01 -4.67
CA ARG A 135 6.82 -3.14 -4.25
C ARG A 135 6.13 -3.89 -3.11
N ALA A 136 6.41 -5.17 -2.96
CA ALA A 136 5.96 -5.93 -1.80
C ALA A 136 6.96 -7.01 -1.40
N GLU A 137 6.92 -7.43 -0.14
CA GLU A 137 7.80 -8.43 0.45
C GLU A 137 6.92 -9.47 1.15
N LEU A 138 6.92 -10.69 0.61
CA LEU A 138 6.12 -11.81 1.08
C LEU A 138 6.99 -12.77 1.87
N TYR A 139 6.51 -13.13 3.07
CA TYR A 139 7.16 -14.06 3.99
C TYR A 139 6.23 -15.26 4.20
N PRO A 140 6.30 -16.33 3.40
CA PRO A 140 5.26 -17.36 3.33
C PRO A 140 5.08 -18.14 4.64
N ASN A 141 6.14 -18.28 5.43
CA ASN A 141 6.19 -19.02 6.69
C ASN A 141 6.35 -18.11 7.93
N HIS A 142 6.24 -16.78 7.78
CA HIS A 142 6.38 -15.88 8.93
C HIS A 142 5.17 -15.99 9.85
N ASN A 143 5.40 -16.34 11.12
CA ASN A 143 4.38 -16.34 12.16
C ASN A 143 4.55 -15.14 13.09
N THR A 144 3.73 -14.10 12.88
CA THR A 144 3.68 -12.88 13.71
C THR A 144 3.51 -13.15 15.20
N TYR A 145 2.89 -14.28 15.60
CA TYR A 145 2.64 -14.60 17.00
C TYR A 145 3.85 -15.14 17.75
N THR A 146 4.79 -15.81 17.08
CA THR A 146 5.92 -16.48 17.74
C THR A 146 7.24 -15.73 17.60
N GLY A 147 7.30 -14.71 16.74
CA GLY A 147 8.51 -13.87 16.58
C GLY A 147 9.75 -14.63 16.11
N PHE A 148 9.56 -15.77 15.43
CA PHE A 148 10.64 -16.54 14.79
C PHE A 148 10.66 -16.23 13.30
N TRP A 149 11.84 -15.86 12.79
CA TRP A 149 12.04 -15.29 11.46
C TRP A 149 12.94 -16.21 10.62
N SER A 150 12.40 -17.35 10.19
CA SER A 150 13.15 -18.28 9.32
C SER A 150 12.40 -18.59 8.03
N GLY A 151 13.03 -18.26 6.91
CA GLY A 151 12.54 -18.55 5.57
C GLY A 151 12.92 -17.49 4.53
N PRO A 152 12.61 -17.76 3.25
CA PRO A 152 12.84 -16.85 2.15
C PRO A 152 11.84 -15.69 2.15
N ILE A 153 12.34 -14.50 1.82
CA ILE A 153 11.58 -13.29 1.55
C ILE A 153 11.44 -13.17 0.02
N TYR A 154 10.23 -13.37 -0.48
CA TYR A 154 9.93 -13.21 -1.90
C TYR A 154 9.57 -11.76 -2.20
N LYS A 155 10.39 -11.07 -3.00
CA LYS A 155 10.14 -9.68 -3.39
C LYS A 155 9.30 -9.59 -4.66
N TRP A 156 8.33 -8.68 -4.66
CA TRP A 156 7.35 -8.46 -5.71
C TRP A 156 7.38 -7.03 -6.22
N LYS A 157 7.00 -6.84 -7.50
CA LYS A 157 6.95 -5.53 -8.17
C LYS A 157 5.67 -5.39 -8.98
N LYS A 158 4.98 -4.26 -8.82
CA LYS A 158 3.79 -3.91 -9.60
C LYS A 158 4.22 -3.29 -10.95
N VAL A 159 3.79 -3.87 -12.06
CA VAL A 159 4.09 -3.42 -13.43
C VAL A 159 2.79 -3.37 -14.22
N GLY A 160 2.44 -2.21 -14.79
CA GLY A 160 1.20 -2.05 -15.57
C GLY A 160 -0.11 -2.24 -14.79
N GLY A 161 -0.05 -2.33 -13.46
CA GLY A 161 -1.19 -2.65 -12.58
C GLY A 161 -1.16 -4.06 -12.00
N GLU A 162 -0.33 -4.96 -12.54
CA GLU A 162 -0.23 -6.36 -12.08
C GLU A 162 1.01 -6.60 -11.22
N TRP A 163 0.93 -7.57 -10.30
CA TRP A 163 2.03 -7.97 -9.43
C TRP A 163 2.87 -9.12 -10.01
N TYR A 164 4.18 -8.92 -10.09
CA TYR A 164 5.11 -9.94 -10.59
C TYR A 164 6.17 -10.27 -9.55
N LEU A 165 6.54 -11.56 -9.48
CA LEU A 165 7.63 -12.04 -8.64
C LEU A 165 8.97 -11.61 -9.23
N THR A 166 9.90 -11.17 -8.38
CA THR A 166 11.26 -10.82 -8.76
C THR A 166 12.23 -11.97 -8.46
N VAL A 167 13.44 -11.91 -9.03
CA VAL A 167 14.53 -12.85 -8.73
C VAL A 167 15.15 -12.64 -7.34
N GLU A 168 14.86 -11.50 -6.69
CA GLU A 168 15.39 -11.20 -5.37
C GLU A 168 14.69 -12.04 -4.30
N ILE A 169 15.30 -13.18 -3.97
CA ILE A 169 14.99 -13.97 -2.77
C ILE A 169 16.04 -13.63 -1.73
N ASP A 170 15.61 -13.03 -0.62
CA ASP A 170 16.45 -12.80 0.54
C ASP A 170 16.20 -13.90 1.59
N TRP A 171 17.17 -14.20 2.46
CA TRP A 171 17.01 -15.20 3.52
C TRP A 171 17.25 -14.54 4.87
N SER A 172 16.17 -14.26 5.61
CA SER A 172 16.30 -13.85 7.00
C SER A 172 16.72 -15.06 7.85
N LEU A 173 17.88 -14.94 8.49
CA LEU A 173 18.38 -15.83 9.53
C LEU A 173 18.56 -14.99 10.80
N ASP A 174 17.57 -15.05 11.70
CA ASP A 174 17.69 -14.68 13.12
C ASP A 174 17.70 -15.96 13.99
#